data_AF-A0A1H8HZD8-F1
#
_entry.id   AF-A0A1H8HZD8-F1
#
_cell.length_a   1.000
_cell.length_b   1.000
_cell.length_c   1.000
_cell.angle_alpha   90.00
_cell.angle_beta   90.00
_cell.angle_gamma   90.00
#
_symmetry.space_group_name_H-M   'P 1'
#
loop_
_entity.id
_entity.type
_entity.pdbx_description
1 polymer ?
#
loop_
_entity_poly.entity_id
_entity_poly.type
_entity_poly.pdbx_seq_one_letter_code
_entity_poly.pdbx_strand_id
1 'polypeptide(L)'
;MILFEDAIWQVKTGWLTGFKVLDKVERTWHRPKREQSIRMGFTLQKIRQGRLQTSPATRKRAEDELCKMFARAVTDPDTEEAVGFLGRPEHELITFIEDFSIDYEARVRQASAN
;
A
#
# COMPACT_ATOMS: atom_id res chain seq x y z
N MET A 1 -12.39 -9.79 1.97
CA MET A 1 -11.29 -9.62 2.94
C MET A 1 -10.90 -8.16 2.98
N ILE A 2 -10.79 -7.55 4.17
CA ILE A 2 -10.22 -6.19 4.34
C ILE A 2 -8.70 -6.36 4.45
N LEU A 3 -7.96 -5.59 3.66
CA LEU A 3 -6.49 -5.62 3.66
C LEU A 3 -5.91 -4.44 4.45
N PHE A 4 -6.56 -3.29 4.33
CA PHE A 4 -6.15 -2.04 4.94
C PHE A 4 -7.37 -1.19 5.27
N GLU A 5 -7.31 -0.50 6.39
CA GLU A 5 -8.33 0.42 6.84
C GLU A 5 -7.71 1.51 7.71
N ASP A 6 -7.98 2.76 7.38
CA ASP A 6 -7.66 3.92 8.21
C ASP A 6 -8.86 4.89 8.31
N ALA A 7 -8.61 6.13 8.71
CA ALA A 7 -9.64 7.15 8.85
C ALA A 7 -10.25 7.59 7.50
N ILE A 8 -9.49 7.48 6.40
CA ILE A 8 -9.83 8.04 5.09
C ILE A 8 -10.23 6.92 4.10
N TRP A 9 -9.50 5.80 4.07
CA TRP A 9 -9.66 4.76 3.08
C TRP A 9 -9.87 3.38 3.69
N GLN A 10 -10.52 2.52 2.91
CA GLN A 10 -10.58 1.08 3.18
C GLN A 10 -10.33 0.32 1.88
N VAL A 11 -9.29 -0.52 1.87
CA VAL A 11 -8.95 -1.38 0.72
C VAL A 11 -9.44 -2.80 1.00
N LYS A 12 -10.28 -3.32 0.11
CA LYS A 12 -10.81 -4.68 0.16
C LYS A 12 -10.39 -5.48 -1.06
N THR A 13 -10.24 -6.78 -0.88
CA THR A 13 -10.13 -7.73 -1.98
C THR A 13 -11.17 -8.84 -1.83
N GLY A 14 -11.73 -9.27 -2.95
CA GLY A 14 -12.62 -10.42 -3.06
C GLY A 14 -12.22 -11.27 -4.27
N TRP A 15 -12.30 -12.59 -4.12
CA TRP A 15 -11.82 -13.54 -5.13
C TRP A 15 -12.46 -13.34 -6.52
N LEU A 16 -13.76 -13.00 -6.55
CA LEU A 16 -14.50 -12.75 -7.80
C LEU A 16 -14.54 -11.27 -8.22
N THR A 17 -14.41 -10.35 -7.26
CA THR A 17 -14.66 -8.91 -7.51
C THR A 17 -13.39 -8.08 -7.61
N GLY A 18 -12.21 -8.70 -7.44
CA GLY A 18 -10.94 -8.01 -7.41
C GLY A 18 -10.79 -7.05 -6.23
N PHE A 19 -9.91 -6.06 -6.41
CA PHE A 19 -9.68 -4.98 -5.44
C PHE A 19 -10.76 -3.91 -5.54
N LYS A 20 -11.08 -3.30 -4.39
CA LYS A 20 -11.97 -2.14 -4.27
C LYS A 20 -11.43 -1.20 -3.21
N VAL A 21 -11.60 0.10 -3.45
CA VAL A 21 -11.23 1.16 -2.50
C VAL A 21 -12.50 1.89 -2.11
N LEU A 22 -12.78 1.97 -0.81
CA LEU A 22 -13.78 2.89 -0.28
C LEU A 22 -13.06 4.16 0.15
N ASP A 23 -13.45 5.29 -0.43
CA ASP A 23 -13.16 6.60 0.15
C ASP A 23 -14.24 6.91 1.19
N LYS A 24 -13.84 7.02 2.46
CA LYS A 24 -14.74 7.27 3.60
C LYS A 24 -15.13 8.74 3.72
N VAL A 25 -14.33 9.65 3.13
CA VAL A 25 -14.63 11.08 3.09
C VAL A 25 -15.73 11.32 2.07
N GLU A 26 -15.53 10.85 0.84
CA GLU A 26 -16.50 10.98 -0.25
C GLU A 26 -17.63 9.94 -0.19
N ARG A 27 -17.51 8.96 0.72
CA ARG A 27 -18.45 7.85 0.92
C ARG A 27 -18.71 7.03 -0.34
N THR A 28 -17.69 6.88 -1.18
CA THR A 28 -17.82 6.29 -2.51
C THR A 28 -16.90 5.09 -2.69
N TRP A 29 -17.41 4.05 -3.37
CA TRP A 29 -16.62 2.88 -3.76
C TRP A 29 -16.02 3.10 -5.14
N HIS A 30 -14.70 3.08 -5.21
CA HIS A 30 -13.92 3.18 -6.43
C HIS A 30 -13.47 1.79 -6.89
N ARG A 31 -13.62 1.54 -8.19
CA ARG A 31 -13.11 0.34 -8.85
C ARG A 31 -11.78 0.68 -9.51
N PRO A 32 -10.67 0.07 -9.06
CA PRO A 32 -9.36 0.26 -9.69
C PRO A 32 -9.38 -0.21 -11.14
N LYS A 33 -8.54 0.41 -11.98
CA LYS A 33 -8.27 -0.11 -13.33
C LYS A 33 -7.60 -1.49 -13.24
N ARG A 34 -7.71 -2.28 -14.30
CA ARG A 34 -7.14 -3.64 -14.36
C ARG A 34 -5.64 -3.65 -14.06
N GLU A 35 -4.88 -2.74 -14.67
CA GLU A 35 -3.43 -2.62 -14.48
C GLU A 35 -3.05 -2.31 -13.04
N GLN A 36 -3.76 -1.37 -12.40
CA GLN A 36 -3.58 -1.04 -10.98
C GLN A 36 -3.84 -2.25 -10.07
N SER A 37 -4.89 -3.02 -10.35
CA SER A 37 -5.23 -4.23 -9.60
C SER A 37 -4.17 -5.33 -9.76
N ILE A 38 -3.69 -5.55 -10.99
CA ILE A 38 -2.64 -6.53 -11.29
C ILE A 38 -1.36 -6.16 -10.55
N ARG A 39 -0.95 -4.89 -10.66
CA ARG A 39 0.23 -4.36 -10.00
C ARG A 39 0.16 -4.48 -8.48
N MET A 40 -0.95 -4.06 -7.88
CA MET A 40 -1.21 -4.25 -6.44
C MET A 40 -1.08 -5.71 -6.01
N GLY A 41 -1.68 -6.63 -6.78
CA GLY A 41 -1.59 -8.07 -6.52
C GLY A 41 -0.16 -8.59 -6.53
N PHE A 42 0.62 -8.27 -7.56
CA PHE A 42 2.01 -8.69 -7.69
C PHE A 42 2.91 -8.10 -6.60
N THR A 43 2.79 -6.80 -6.31
CA THR A 43 3.60 -6.14 -5.29
C THR A 43 3.27 -6.69 -3.91
N LEU A 44 1.99 -6.85 -3.57
CA LEU A 44 1.56 -7.46 -2.31
C LEU A 44 2.07 -8.90 -2.16
N GLN A 45 2.01 -9.69 -3.24
CA GLN A 45 2.55 -11.04 -3.25
C GLN A 45 4.06 -11.04 -3.00
N LYS A 46 4.83 -10.14 -3.62
CA LYS A 46 6.27 -10.03 -3.43
C LYS A 46 6.65 -9.61 -2.00
N ILE A 47 5.95 -8.63 -1.41
CA ILE A 47 6.14 -8.24 0.00
C ILE A 47 5.89 -9.45 0.93
N ARG A 48 4.87 -10.27 0.63
CA ARG A 48 4.54 -11.47 1.42
C ARG A 48 5.48 -12.64 1.20
N GLN A 49 5.93 -12.84 -0.05
CA GLN A 49 6.86 -13.90 -0.44
C GLN A 49 8.31 -13.55 -0.11
N GLY A 50 8.61 -12.26 0.09
CA GLY A 50 9.90 -11.76 0.52
C GLY A 50 10.37 -12.55 1.74
N ARG A 51 11.25 -13.51 1.49
CA ARG A 51 11.98 -14.31 2.50
C ARG A 51 13.01 -13.44 3.27
N LEU A 52 13.00 -12.13 3.07
CA LEU A 52 14.07 -11.22 3.46
C LEU A 52 13.79 -10.64 4.85
N GLN A 53 14.49 -11.16 5.85
CA GLN A 53 15.13 -10.47 7.00
C GLN A 53 14.38 -9.34 7.76
N THR A 54 13.08 -9.16 7.54
CA THR A 54 12.27 -8.09 8.12
C THR A 54 11.26 -8.69 9.09
N SER A 55 11.03 -7.97 10.19
CA SER A 55 10.09 -8.44 11.21
C SER A 55 8.66 -8.50 10.67
N PRO A 56 7.76 -9.32 11.24
CA PRO A 56 6.34 -9.33 10.87
C PRO A 56 5.69 -7.94 10.93
N ALA A 57 6.13 -7.09 11.86
CA ALA A 57 5.65 -5.72 12.00
C ALA A 57 6.05 -4.84 10.81
N THR A 58 7.31 -4.93 10.37
CA THR A 58 7.83 -4.19 9.21
C THR A 58 7.10 -4.60 7.94
N ARG A 59 6.85 -5.90 7.75
CA ARG A 59 6.06 -6.41 6.61
C ARG A 59 4.63 -5.87 6.61
N LYS A 60 3.94 -5.91 7.76
CA LYS A 60 2.58 -5.38 7.86
C LYS A 60 2.53 -3.88 7.52
N ARG A 61 3.52 -3.10 7.96
CA ARG A 61 3.63 -1.69 7.61
C ARG A 61 3.86 -1.48 6.12
N ALA A 62 4.74 -2.25 5.49
CA ALA A 62 4.93 -2.22 4.04
C ALA A 62 3.63 -2.55 3.29
N GLU A 63 2.86 -3.53 3.75
CA GLU A 63 1.53 -3.82 3.18
C GLU A 63 0.56 -2.64 3.34
N ASP A 64 0.57 -1.97 4.49
CA ASP A 64 -0.31 -0.83 4.77
C ASP A 64 0.07 0.39 3.91
N GLU A 65 1.36 0.70 3.78
CA GLU A 65 1.84 1.77 2.90
C GLU A 65 1.55 1.49 1.43
N LEU A 66 1.75 0.26 0.96
CA LEU A 66 1.31 -0.16 -0.38
C LEU A 66 -0.20 0.09 -0.57
N CYS A 67 -1.02 -0.28 0.41
CA CYS A 67 -2.47 -0.08 0.33
C CYS A 67 -2.87 1.40 0.32
N LYS A 68 -2.17 2.26 1.07
CA LYS A 68 -2.40 3.72 1.03
C LYS A 68 -2.06 4.31 -0.33
N MET A 69 -0.86 4.01 -0.86
CA MET A 69 -0.44 4.47 -2.18
C MET A 69 -1.41 3.99 -3.28
N PHE A 70 -1.85 2.72 -3.18
CA PHE A 70 -2.85 2.17 -4.09
C PHE A 70 -4.20 2.87 -3.97
N ALA A 71 -4.69 3.13 -2.76
CA ALA A 71 -5.93 3.86 -2.54
C ALA A 71 -5.86 5.25 -3.18
N ARG A 72 -4.76 5.97 -2.95
CA ARG A 72 -4.50 7.28 -3.54
C ARG A 72 -4.48 7.21 -5.07
N ALA A 73 -3.76 6.25 -5.66
CA ALA A 73 -3.71 6.08 -7.12
C ALA A 73 -5.06 5.74 -7.76
N VAL A 74 -6.02 5.23 -6.99
CA VAL A 74 -7.37 4.89 -7.45
C VAL A 74 -8.33 6.07 -7.31
N THR A 75 -8.21 6.86 -6.25
CA THR A 75 -9.12 7.99 -5.98
C THR A 75 -8.62 9.32 -6.57
N ASP A 76 -7.30 9.53 -6.60
CA ASP A 76 -6.65 10.77 -7.03
C ASP A 76 -5.30 10.47 -7.75
N PRO A 77 -5.35 10.11 -9.05
CA PRO A 77 -4.21 9.58 -9.79
C PRO A 77 -3.10 10.60 -10.09
N ASP A 78 -3.35 11.89 -9.88
CA ASP A 78 -2.43 12.97 -10.23
C ASP A 78 -1.50 13.37 -9.06
N THR A 79 -1.68 12.74 -7.90
CA THR A 79 -0.84 12.97 -6.72
C THR A 79 0.55 12.35 -6.86
N GLU A 80 1.55 12.91 -6.16
CA GLU A 80 2.92 12.39 -6.19
C GLU A 80 2.99 10.93 -5.75
N GLU A 81 2.21 10.53 -4.73
CA GLU A 81 2.12 9.15 -4.27
C GLU A 81 1.49 8.23 -5.32
N ALA A 82 0.49 8.73 -6.06
CA ALA A 82 -0.12 8.00 -7.17
C ALA A 82 0.85 7.84 -8.34
N VAL A 83 1.57 8.90 -8.71
CA VAL A 83 2.61 8.85 -9.75
C VAL A 83 3.73 7.91 -9.34
N GLY A 84 4.13 7.90 -8.07
CA GLY A 84 5.09 6.94 -7.53
C GLY A 84 4.60 5.51 -7.60
N PHE A 85 3.33 5.25 -7.27
CA PHE A 85 2.72 3.94 -7.39
C PHE A 85 2.59 3.47 -8.85
N LEU A 86 2.19 4.35 -9.76
CA LEU A 86 1.89 4.01 -11.16
C LEU A 86 3.13 4.00 -12.05
N GLY A 87 4.10 4.87 -11.79
CA GLY A 87 5.24 5.16 -12.67
C GLY A 87 6.53 4.42 -12.33
N ARG A 88 6.73 3.96 -11.08
CA ARG A 88 7.94 3.19 -10.73
C ARG A 88 7.90 1.80 -11.40
N PRO A 89 9.02 1.12 -11.65
CA PRO A 89 9.02 -0.33 -11.85
C PRO A 89 8.62 -1.08 -10.56
N GLU A 90 8.11 -2.33 -10.64
CA GLU A 90 7.66 -3.03 -9.42
C GLU A 90 8.78 -3.29 -8.42
N HIS A 91 10.02 -3.52 -8.89
CA HIS A 91 11.16 -3.76 -8.01
C HIS A 91 11.53 -2.50 -7.21
N GLU A 92 11.56 -1.34 -7.85
CA GLU A 92 11.81 -0.05 -7.19
C GLU A 92 10.68 0.33 -6.23
N LEU A 93 9.42 0.00 -6.58
CA LEU A 93 8.28 0.24 -5.70
C LEU A 93 8.39 -0.59 -4.41
N ILE A 94 8.84 -1.84 -4.49
CA ILE A 94 9.04 -2.69 -3.31
C ILE A 94 10.13 -2.11 -2.43
N THR A 95 11.31 -1.82 -3.00
CA THR A 95 12.43 -1.23 -2.25
C THR A 95 12.03 0.09 -1.59
N PHE A 96 11.33 0.97 -2.33
CA PHE A 96 10.84 2.23 -1.78
C PHE A 96 9.93 2.05 -0.56
N ILE A 97 8.98 1.10 -0.62
CA ILE A 97 8.04 0.84 0.48
C ILE A 97 8.75 0.20 1.68
N GLU A 98 9.71 -0.70 1.43
CA GLU A 98 10.51 -1.34 2.47
C GLU A 98 11.41 -0.33 3.20
N ASP A 99 12.14 0.51 2.45
CA ASP A 99 13.01 1.55 2.99
C ASP A 99 12.22 2.56 3.83
N PHE A 100 11.08 3.02 3.32
CA PHE A 100 10.19 3.93 4.06
C PHE A 100 9.72 3.31 5.39
N SER A 101 9.40 2.01 5.38
CA SER A 101 8.95 1.30 6.58
C SER A 101 10.05 1.20 7.65
N ILE A 102 11.29 0.98 7.23
CA ILE A 102 12.47 0.90 8.11
C ILE A 102 12.80 2.27 8.70
N ASP A 103 12.84 3.31 7.86
CA ASP A 103 13.13 4.68 8.29
C ASP A 103 12.09 5.20 9.30
N TYR A 104 10.81 4.90 9.06
CA TYR A 104 9.75 5.27 10.00
C TYR A 104 9.91 4.55 11.36
N GLU A 105 10.26 3.26 11.38
CA GLU A 105 10.57 2.56 12.63
C GLU A 105 11.71 3.20 13.42
N ALA A 106 12.79 3.59 12.72
CA ALA A 106 13.93 4.25 13.35
C ALA A 106 13.52 5.59 13.99
N ARG A 107 12.73 6.40 13.27
CA ARG A 107 12.23 7.70 13.78
C ARG A 107 11.32 7.55 14.98
N VAL A 108 10.39 6.58 14.95
CA VAL A 108 9.49 6.33 16.09
C VAL A 108 10.27 5.90 17.33
N ARG A 109 11.26 5.00 17.18
CA ARG A 109 12.11 4.57 18.31
C ARG A 109 12.89 5.73 18.92
N GLN A 110 13.41 6.64 18.09
CA GLN A 110 14.08 7.86 18.56
C GLN A 110 13.11 8.80 19.29
N ALA A 111 11.90 8.98 18.77
CA ALA A 111 10.88 9.82 19.39
C ALA A 111 10.35 9.26 20.73
N SER A 112 10.38 7.93 20.92
CA SER A 112 9.98 7.29 22.19
C SER A 112 11.11 7.18 23.22
N ALA A 113 12.35 7.48 22.83
CA ALA A 113 13.51 7.48 23.72
C ALA A 113 13.80 8.88 24.33
N ASN A 114 13.14 9.91 23.82
CA ASN A 114 13.16 11.29 24.32
C ASN A 114 11.90 11.59 25.14
#